data_AF-A0A4S8L1F4-F1
#
_entry.id   AF-A0A4S8L1F4-F1
#
_cell.length_a   1.000
_cell.length_b   1.000
_cell.length_c   1.000
_cell.angle_alpha   90.00
_cell.angle_beta   90.00
_cell.angle_gamma   90.00
#
_symmetry.space_group_name_H-M   'P 1'
#
loop_
_entity.id
_entity.type
_entity.pdbx_description
1 polymer ?
#
loop_
_entity_poly.entity_id
_entity_poly.type
_entity_poly.pdbx_seq_one_letter_code
_entity_poly.pdbx_strand_id
1 'polypeptide(L)'
;ATGGDLSKWYWFLKPVLWADRVETQTSLGCSPYFIALGAEPILPLDIVESTWLVKLPDRVLTLEELIGYRAQALAKHRVHVEDMIKRVDEGK
;
A
#
# COMPACT_ATOMS: atom_id res chain seq x y z
N ALA A 1 -3.65 -6.90 -8.88
CA ALA A 1 -3.51 -5.53 -9.41
C ALA A 1 -3.76 -5.46 -10.92
N THR A 2 -3.17 -6.33 -11.75
CA THR A 2 -3.27 -6.27 -13.22
C THR A 2 -4.40 -7.09 -13.86
N GLY A 3 -5.24 -7.77 -13.07
CA GLY A 3 -6.30 -8.64 -13.61
C GLY A 3 -5.77 -9.80 -14.47
N GLY A 4 -4.50 -10.20 -14.28
CA GLY A 4 -3.83 -11.25 -15.07
C GLY A 4 -3.05 -10.73 -16.29
N ASP A 5 -3.15 -9.44 -16.61
CA ASP A 5 -2.45 -8.85 -17.76
C ASP A 5 -1.03 -8.37 -17.37
N LEU A 6 -0.01 -9.17 -17.69
CA LEU A 6 1.37 -8.80 -17.39
C LEU A 6 1.81 -7.50 -18.07
N SER A 7 1.24 -7.10 -19.21
CA SER A 7 1.69 -5.90 -19.93
C SER A 7 1.52 -4.60 -19.12
N LYS A 8 0.64 -4.61 -18.12
CA LYS A 8 0.29 -3.45 -17.30
C LYS A 8 1.07 -3.36 -15.98
N TRP A 9 2.06 -4.23 -15.76
CA TRP A 9 2.81 -4.28 -14.49
C TRP A 9 3.40 -2.91 -14.09
N TYR A 10 3.89 -2.15 -15.07
CA TYR A 10 4.57 -0.88 -14.85
C TYR A 10 3.65 0.20 -14.23
N TRP A 11 2.34 0.13 -14.45
CA TRP A 11 1.37 1.04 -13.81
C TRP A 11 1.31 0.86 -12.29
N PHE A 12 1.54 -0.36 -11.81
CA PHE A 12 1.51 -0.71 -10.40
C PHE A 12 2.89 -0.77 -9.75
N LEU A 13 3.96 -0.47 -10.50
CA LEU A 13 5.32 -0.54 -9.98
C LEU A 13 5.53 0.40 -8.78
N LYS A 14 5.02 1.62 -8.86
CA LYS A 14 5.17 2.62 -7.78
C LYS A 14 4.58 2.15 -6.44
N PRO A 15 3.29 1.74 -6.36
CA PRO A 15 2.73 1.27 -5.11
C PRO A 15 3.39 -0.02 -4.60
N VAL A 16 3.88 -0.90 -5.49
CA VAL A 16 4.63 -2.10 -5.10
C VAL A 16 5.98 -1.75 -4.47
N LEU A 17 6.76 -0.88 -5.12
CA LEU A 17 8.04 -0.41 -4.56
C LEU A 17 7.85 0.34 -3.24
N TRP A 18 6.75 1.07 -3.09
CA TRP A 18 6.44 1.72 -1.83
C TRP A 18 6.12 0.69 -0.75
N ALA A 19 5.24 -0.27 -1.04
CA ALA A 19 4.89 -1.36 -0.12
C ALA A 19 6.13 -2.14 0.36
N ASP A 20 7.03 -2.49 -0.56
CA ASP A 20 8.26 -3.23 -0.23
C ASP A 20 9.20 -2.45 0.71
N ARG A 21 9.29 -1.13 0.57
CA ARG A 21 10.16 -0.29 1.41
C ARG A 21 9.63 -0.05 2.81
N VAL A 22 8.31 -0.01 2.96
CA VAL A 22 7.66 0.23 4.25
C VAL A 22 7.43 -1.05 5.04
N GLU A 23 7.45 -2.21 4.39
CA GLU A 23 7.31 -3.49 5.08
C GLU A 23 8.62 -3.94 5.75
N THR A 24 8.46 -4.61 6.89
CA THR A 24 9.60 -5.16 7.63
C THR A 24 10.14 -6.39 6.92
N GLN A 25 11.44 -6.37 6.62
CA GLN A 25 12.11 -7.54 6.04
C GLN A 25 12.59 -8.48 7.15
N THR A 26 12.31 -9.78 7.01
CA THR A 26 12.68 -10.80 8.01
C THR A 26 14.19 -10.88 8.26
N SER A 27 15.01 -10.60 7.24
CA SER A 27 16.48 -10.61 7.36
C SER A 27 17.04 -9.43 8.16
N LEU A 28 16.35 -8.28 8.13
CA LEU A 28 16.81 -7.03 8.75
C LEU A 28 16.11 -6.74 10.08
N GLY A 29 14.94 -7.34 10.31
CA GLY A 29 14.10 -7.08 11.48
C GLY A 29 13.48 -5.68 11.51
N CYS A 30 13.66 -4.89 10.44
CA CYS A 30 13.09 -3.55 10.27
C CYS A 30 12.79 -3.26 8.79
N SER A 31 12.06 -2.17 8.53
CA SER A 31 11.75 -1.73 7.16
C SER A 31 12.97 -1.04 6.52
N PRO A 32 13.20 -1.20 5.20
CA PRO A 32 14.20 -0.40 4.48
C PRO A 32 14.04 1.11 4.68
N TYR A 33 12.80 1.58 4.83
CA TYR A 33 12.51 2.98 5.15
C TYR A 33 13.07 3.39 6.51
N PHE A 34 12.89 2.56 7.54
CA PHE A 34 13.46 2.78 8.88
C PHE A 34 14.99 2.86 8.84
N ILE A 35 15.66 2.00 8.08
CA ILE A 35 17.12 2.06 7.94
C ILE A 35 17.56 3.39 7.32
N ALA A 36 16.83 3.86 6.30
CA ALA A 36 17.18 5.07 5.59
C ALA A 36 16.91 6.35 6.39
N LEU A 37 15.85 6.37 7.20
CA LEU A 37 15.32 7.61 7.82
C LEU A 37 15.28 7.57 9.35
N GLY A 38 15.57 6.43 9.97
CA GLY A 38 15.58 6.23 11.42
C GLY A 38 14.19 6.21 12.06
N ALA A 39 13.12 6.19 11.27
CA ALA A 39 11.74 6.20 11.75
C ALA A 39 10.85 5.32 10.86
N GLU A 40 9.90 4.62 11.48
CA GLU A 40 8.97 3.76 10.75
C GLU A 40 7.94 4.64 10.02
N PRO A 41 7.65 4.35 8.74
CA PRO A 41 6.70 5.13 7.97
C PRO A 41 5.27 4.89 8.48
N ILE A 42 4.59 5.97 8.88
CA ILE A 42 3.18 5.92 9.24
C ILE A 42 2.39 6.51 8.08
N LEU A 43 1.67 5.69 7.33
CA LEU A 43 0.80 6.19 6.27
C LEU A 43 -0.55 6.63 6.87
N PRO A 44 -1.20 7.67 6.31
CA PRO A 44 -2.58 8.01 6.69
C PRO A 44 -3.53 6.82 6.58
N LEU A 45 -3.30 5.97 5.58
CA LEU A 45 -3.95 4.68 5.38
C LEU A 45 -3.81 3.76 6.61
N ASP A 46 -2.64 3.70 7.25
CA ASP A 46 -2.40 2.82 8.40
C ASP A 46 -3.18 3.28 9.64
N ILE A 47 -3.60 4.56 9.70
CA ILE A 47 -4.29 5.15 10.86
C ILE A 47 -5.81 5.12 10.68
N VAL A 48 -6.32 5.57 9.53
CA VAL A 48 -7.76 5.87 9.35
C VAL A 48 -8.49 4.77 8.57
N GLU A 49 -7.80 4.10 7.66
CA GLU A 49 -8.42 3.29 6.60
C GLU A 49 -7.94 1.83 6.60
N SER A 50 -7.10 1.45 7.56
CA SER A 50 -6.33 0.20 7.59
C SER A 50 -7.19 -1.06 7.53
N THR A 51 -8.44 -0.98 8.00
CA THR A 51 -9.35 -2.14 8.07
C THR A 51 -10.28 -2.29 6.85
N TRP A 52 -10.46 -1.27 6.01
CA TRP A 52 -11.56 -1.23 5.04
C TRP A 52 -11.16 -1.41 3.57
N LEU A 53 -9.93 -1.06 3.18
CA LEU A 53 -9.57 -1.02 1.76
C LEU A 53 -9.26 -2.39 1.13
N VAL A 54 -8.75 -3.32 1.94
CA VAL A 54 -8.33 -4.65 1.48
C VAL A 54 -8.69 -5.68 2.53
N LYS A 55 -9.47 -6.69 2.15
CA LYS A 55 -9.79 -7.82 3.02
C LYS A 55 -8.59 -8.76 3.06
N LEU A 56 -7.85 -8.74 4.18
CA LEU A 56 -6.82 -9.73 4.43
C LEU A 56 -7.47 -11.08 4.77
N PRO A 57 -6.85 -12.21 4.38
CA PRO A 57 -7.32 -13.53 4.75
C PRO A 57 -6.96 -13.84 6.21
N ASP A 58 -7.80 -14.64 6.88
CA ASP A 58 -7.55 -15.13 8.24
C ASP A 58 -6.52 -16.28 8.25
N ARG A 59 -5.31 -15.99 7.78
CA ARG A 59 -4.14 -16.87 7.87
C ARG A 59 -2.85 -16.06 7.93
N VAL A 60 -1.76 -16.72 8.32
CA VAL A 60 -0.43 -16.13 8.21
C VAL A 60 -0.11 -15.89 6.73
N LEU A 61 0.29 -14.66 6.42
CA LEU A 61 0.71 -14.24 5.09
C LEU A 61 2.22 -14.37 4.94
N THR A 62 2.65 -14.69 3.72
CA THR A 62 4.04 -14.52 3.31
C THR A 62 4.35 -13.03 3.11
N LEU A 63 5.63 -12.67 3.12
CA LEU A 63 6.07 -11.29 2.86
C LEU A 63 5.58 -10.78 1.50
N GLU A 64 5.63 -11.63 0.47
CA GLU A 64 5.19 -11.32 -0.89
C GLU A 64 3.68 -11.02 -0.95
N GLU A 65 2.88 -11.82 -0.24
CA GLU A 65 1.44 -11.59 -0.12
C GLU A 65 1.14 -10.30 0.63
N LEU A 66 1.87 -10.03 1.71
CA LEU A 66 1.73 -8.80 2.50
C LEU A 66 2.03 -7.56 1.65
N ILE A 67 3.15 -7.56 0.92
CA ILE A 67 3.52 -6.52 -0.04
C ILE A 67 2.43 -6.37 -1.11
N GLY A 68 1.90 -7.49 -1.62
CA GLY A 68 0.83 -7.49 -2.61
C GLY A 68 -0.46 -6.83 -2.11
N TYR A 69 -0.89 -7.15 -0.89
CA TYR A 69 -2.07 -6.55 -0.28
C TYR A 69 -1.88 -5.07 0.04
N ARG A 70 -0.71 -4.68 0.58
CA ARG A 70 -0.40 -3.27 0.82
C ARG A 70 -0.33 -2.48 -0.49
N ALA A 71 0.31 -3.02 -1.52
CA ALA A 71 0.35 -2.41 -2.84
C ALA A 71 -1.05 -2.23 -3.43
N GLN A 72 -1.96 -3.19 -3.20
CA GLN A 72 -3.36 -3.07 -3.59
C GLN A 72 -4.07 -1.95 -2.83
N ALA A 73 -3.85 -1.83 -1.51
CA ALA A 73 -4.42 -0.75 -0.70
C ALA A 73 -3.93 0.63 -1.18
N LEU A 74 -2.63 0.76 -1.40
CA LEU A 74 -1.99 1.97 -1.95
C LEU A 74 -2.49 2.33 -3.35
N ALA A 75 -2.73 1.34 -4.21
CA ALA A 75 -3.27 1.55 -5.54
C ALA A 75 -4.73 2.05 -5.50
N LYS A 76 -5.56 1.49 -4.61
CA LYS A 76 -6.96 1.92 -4.42
C LYS A 76 -7.05 3.33 -3.82
N HIS A 77 -6.14 3.68 -2.92
CA HIS A 77 -6.10 5.00 -2.29
C HIS A 77 -6.07 6.14 -3.33
N ARG A 78 -5.36 5.99 -4.46
CA ARG A 78 -5.35 7.05 -5.48
C ARG A 78 -6.75 7.39 -6.00
N VAL A 79 -7.55 6.38 -6.32
CA VAL A 79 -8.93 6.57 -6.82
C VAL A 79 -9.81 7.18 -5.74
N HIS A 80 -9.69 6.69 -4.50
CA HIS A 80 -10.46 7.23 -3.37
C HIS A 80 -10.05 8.64 -2.97
N VAL A 81 -8.76 9.01 -3.08
CA VAL A 81 -8.28 10.39 -2.89
C VAL A 81 -8.79 11.29 -4.01
N GLU A 82 -8.75 10.85 -5.26
CA GLU A 82 -9.31 11.60 -6.38
C GLU A 82 -10.83 11.84 -6.18
N ASP A 83 -11.57 10.84 -5.72
CA ASP A 83 -12.99 10.99 -5.37
C ASP A 83 -13.21 11.89 -4.14
N MET A 84 -12.37 11.80 -3.11
CA MET A 84 -12.42 12.71 -1.96
C MET A 84 -12.18 14.17 -2.38
N ILE A 85 -11.18 14.42 -3.24
CA ILE A 85 -10.87 15.74 -3.78
C ILE A 85 -12.10 16.28 -4.51
N LYS A 86 -12.75 15.49 -5.37
CA LYS A 86 -13.98 15.89 -6.07
C LYS A 86 -15.12 16.25 -5.11
N ARG A 87 -15.37 15.43 -4.09
CA ARG A 87 -16.44 15.70 -3.10
C ARG A 87 -16.18 16.97 -2.29
N VAL A 88 -14.92 17.29 -2.02
CA VAL A 88 -14.54 18.54 -1.34
C VAL A 88 -14.69 19.76 -2.27
N ASP A 89 -14.40 19.61 -3.56
CA ASP A 89 -14.56 20.67 -4.57
C ASP A 89 -16.04 20.95 -4.90
N GLU A 90 -16.87 19.90 -4.94
CA GLU A 90 -18.34 19.98 -5.12
C GLU A 90 -19.07 20.55 -3.89
N GLY A 91 -18.43 20.47 -2.71
CA GLY A 91 -18.96 21.01 -1.45
C GLY A 91 -18.57 22.47 -1.17
N LYS A 92 -17.93 23.14 -2.14
CA LYS A 92 -17.52 24.55 -2.08
C LYS A 92 -18.38 25.42 -3.00
#